data_AF-A0A4P7XL29-F1
#
_entry.id   AF-A0A4P7XL29-F1
#
_cell.length_a   1.000
_cell.length_b   1.000
_cell.length_c   1.000
_cell.angle_alpha   90.00
_cell.angle_beta   90.00
_cell.angle_gamma   90.00
#
_symmetry.space_group_name_H-M   'P 1'
#
loop_
_entity.id
_entity.type
_entity.pdbx_description
1 polymer ?
#
loop_
_entity_poly.entity_id
_entity_poly.type
_entity_poly.pdbx_seq_one_letter_code
_entity_poly.pdbx_strand_id
1 'polypeptide(L)'
;MWAVVVNRAGVVCTVSRSGEKLGDQWPGSRGIAAAKAFTANGFSLPGFALSTANVFWPSQPQNSLYALEAGNPVEPDLIYRGQAANWGTVNDPLVGERAGGTIVFAGGLALYNPDGELVGAVGLSGDQSCTDHVIAWKLRHRLNLDNVPKGVTKAGNDNIIYDIHHDPSVGGMSSTSGYGHPTCSPGATRIAQNFDETHPTGPKE
;
A
#
# COMPACT_ATOMS: atom_id res chain seq x y z
N MET A 1 -9.10 5.66 9.72
CA MET A 1 -8.42 4.58 8.97
C MET A 1 -7.55 3.73 9.88
N TRP A 2 -7.16 2.57 9.38
CA TRP A 2 -6.17 1.68 9.96
C TRP A 2 -4.83 1.86 9.26
N ALA A 3 -3.75 1.75 10.01
CA ALA A 3 -2.39 1.67 9.51
C ALA A 3 -1.71 0.43 10.12
N VAL A 4 -1.08 -0.37 9.29
CA VAL A 4 -0.32 -1.56 9.70
C VAL A 4 1.08 -1.45 9.12
N VAL A 5 2.09 -1.70 9.95
CA VAL A 5 3.49 -1.81 9.51
C VAL A 5 3.92 -3.25 9.66
N VAL A 6 4.60 -3.78 8.65
CA VAL A 6 5.26 -5.09 8.69
C VAL A 6 6.77 -4.93 8.50
N ASN A 7 7.56 -5.82 9.09
CA ASN A 7 8.97 -5.96 8.76
C ASN A 7 9.18 -6.72 7.45
N ARG A 8 10.45 -6.87 7.04
CA ARG A 8 10.83 -7.60 5.81
C ARG A 8 10.28 -9.03 5.73
N ALA A 9 10.10 -9.71 6.86
CA ALA A 9 9.54 -11.07 6.92
C ALA A 9 8.00 -11.09 6.92
N GLY A 10 7.33 -9.94 6.75
CA GLY A 10 5.87 -9.82 6.77
C GLY A 10 5.27 -9.91 8.18
N VAL A 11 6.08 -9.85 9.23
CA VAL A 11 5.61 -9.84 10.63
C VAL A 11 5.09 -8.45 10.95
N VAL A 12 3.89 -8.36 11.50
CA VAL A 12 3.27 -7.10 11.92
C VAL A 12 4.03 -6.52 13.11
N CYS A 13 4.56 -5.31 12.93
CA CYS A 13 5.30 -4.57 13.95
C CYS A 13 4.39 -3.66 14.77
N THR A 14 3.40 -3.04 14.13
CA THR A 14 2.44 -2.16 14.79
C THR A 14 1.14 -2.09 14.00
N VAL A 15 0.05 -1.88 14.73
CA VAL A 15 -1.29 -1.61 14.21
C VAL A 15 -1.79 -0.34 14.90
N SER A 16 -2.30 0.60 14.13
CA SER A 16 -2.86 1.85 14.64
C SER A 16 -4.16 2.20 13.93
N ARG A 17 -4.98 3.01 14.60
CA ARG A 17 -6.23 3.55 14.06
C ARG A 17 -6.33 5.04 14.37
N SER A 18 -6.93 5.80 13.47
CA SER A 18 -6.95 7.27 13.56
C SER A 18 -8.05 7.85 14.45
N GLY A 19 -9.17 7.15 14.63
CA GLY A 19 -10.27 7.60 15.49
C GLY A 19 -10.12 7.13 16.94
N GLU A 20 -10.92 7.69 17.85
CA GLU A 20 -10.90 7.37 19.28
C GLU A 20 -11.57 6.03 19.57
N LYS A 21 -12.65 5.72 18.86
CA LYS A 21 -13.44 4.48 19.00
C LYS A 21 -13.25 3.56 17.80
N LEU A 22 -13.47 2.26 18.01
CA LEU A 22 -13.29 1.25 16.96
C LEU A 22 -14.12 1.54 15.69
N GLY A 23 -15.33 2.11 15.87
CA GLY A 23 -16.25 2.45 14.79
C GLY A 23 -16.01 3.79 14.09
N ASP A 24 -15.03 4.60 14.54
CA ASP A 24 -14.67 5.87 13.88
C ASP A 24 -13.94 5.67 12.53
N GLN A 25 -13.61 4.42 12.23
CA GLN A 25 -13.11 3.93 10.96
C GLN A 25 -13.82 2.61 10.64
N TRP A 26 -13.84 2.20 9.37
CA TRP A 26 -14.44 0.92 8.98
C TRP A 26 -13.70 -0.26 9.65
N PRO A 27 -14.38 -1.11 10.45
CA PRO A 27 -13.73 -2.25 11.09
C PRO A 27 -13.12 -3.25 10.09
N GLY A 28 -13.77 -3.43 8.93
CA GLY A 28 -13.28 -4.29 7.85
C GLY A 28 -11.93 -3.86 7.24
N SER A 29 -11.53 -2.61 7.45
CA SER A 29 -10.27 -2.09 6.91
C SER A 29 -9.02 -2.56 7.67
N ARG A 30 -9.15 -3.14 8.88
CA ARG A 30 -8.01 -3.65 9.64
C ARG A 30 -7.22 -4.71 8.87
N GLY A 31 -7.92 -5.75 8.39
CA GLY A 31 -7.30 -6.83 7.60
C GLY A 31 -6.79 -6.35 6.24
N ILE A 32 -7.53 -5.42 5.60
CA ILE A 32 -7.11 -4.83 4.32
C ILE A 32 -5.81 -4.03 4.48
N ALA A 33 -5.67 -3.25 5.56
CA ALA A 33 -4.44 -2.52 5.85
C ALA A 33 -3.25 -3.48 6.06
N ALA A 34 -3.44 -4.58 6.79
CA ALA A 34 -2.42 -5.61 6.98
C ALA A 34 -2.01 -6.27 5.64
N ALA A 35 -2.99 -6.65 4.82
CA ALA A 35 -2.72 -7.28 3.52
C ALA A 35 -2.06 -6.31 2.52
N LYS A 36 -2.40 -5.02 2.55
CA LYS A 36 -1.69 -3.99 1.75
C LYS A 36 -0.24 -3.85 2.17
N ALA A 37 0.04 -3.84 3.47
CA ALA A 37 1.41 -3.83 3.99
C ALA A 37 2.17 -5.10 3.53
N PHE A 38 1.56 -6.27 3.70
CA PHE A 38 2.14 -7.54 3.28
C PHE A 38 2.43 -7.58 1.77
N THR A 39 1.52 -7.05 0.94
CA THR A 39 1.67 -6.97 -0.52
C THR A 39 2.84 -6.06 -0.90
N ALA A 40 2.87 -4.83 -0.40
CA ALA A 40 3.95 -3.89 -0.72
C ALA A 40 5.32 -4.40 -0.25
N ASN A 41 5.37 -5.10 0.89
CA ASN A 41 6.56 -5.80 1.34
C ASN A 41 6.94 -6.93 0.37
N GLY A 42 6.00 -7.82 0.03
CA GLY A 42 6.27 -9.02 -0.77
C GLY A 42 6.72 -8.73 -2.21
N PHE A 43 6.21 -7.66 -2.83
CA PHE A 43 6.45 -7.36 -4.25
C PHE A 43 7.45 -6.20 -4.48
N SER A 44 8.04 -5.65 -3.42
CA SER A 44 9.18 -4.74 -3.54
C SER A 44 10.50 -5.46 -3.26
N LEU A 45 11.56 -5.02 -3.94
CA LEU A 45 12.92 -5.53 -3.83
C LEU A 45 13.88 -4.42 -3.39
N PRO A 46 15.08 -4.77 -2.88
CA PRO A 46 16.06 -3.77 -2.45
C PRO A 46 16.41 -2.71 -3.50
N GLY A 47 16.34 -3.04 -4.80
CA GLY A 47 16.64 -2.10 -5.89
C GLY A 47 15.42 -1.58 -6.66
N PHE A 48 14.19 -1.94 -6.27
CA PHE A 48 12.98 -1.56 -7.00
C PHE A 48 11.72 -1.67 -6.15
N ALA A 49 10.95 -0.58 -6.05
CA ALA A 49 9.73 -0.49 -5.28
C ALA A 49 8.47 -0.64 -6.16
N LEU A 50 7.47 -1.34 -5.61
CA LEU A 50 6.11 -1.40 -6.14
C LEU A 50 5.12 -1.11 -5.01
N SER A 51 4.31 -0.07 -5.17
CA SER A 51 3.15 0.15 -4.31
C SER A 51 2.03 -0.81 -4.69
N THR A 52 1.09 -1.03 -3.78
CA THR A 52 -0.11 -1.80 -4.14
C THR A 52 -0.93 -1.12 -5.25
N ALA A 53 -0.75 0.19 -5.46
CA ALA A 53 -1.36 0.88 -6.59
C ALA A 53 -0.78 0.44 -7.93
N ASN A 54 0.55 0.26 -8.00
CA ASN A 54 1.24 -0.13 -9.23
C ASN A 54 0.96 -1.59 -9.62
N VAL A 55 0.59 -2.42 -8.64
CA VAL A 55 0.26 -3.83 -8.86
C VAL A 55 -1.14 -4.02 -9.46
N PHE A 56 -2.02 -3.00 -9.39
CA PHE A 56 -3.39 -3.07 -9.87
C PHE A 56 -3.48 -3.50 -11.34
N TRP A 57 -2.85 -2.75 -12.25
CA TRP A 57 -2.98 -3.04 -13.69
C TRP A 57 -2.42 -4.42 -14.07
N PRO A 58 -1.19 -4.80 -13.66
CA PRO A 58 -0.65 -6.13 -13.91
C PRO A 58 -1.53 -7.28 -13.42
N SER A 59 -2.35 -7.05 -12.38
CA SER A 59 -3.23 -8.07 -11.80
C SER A 59 -4.62 -8.16 -12.44
N GLN A 60 -4.95 -7.29 -13.40
CA GLN A 60 -6.24 -7.36 -14.09
C GLN A 60 -6.29 -8.56 -15.07
N PRO A 61 -7.50 -9.04 -15.44
CA PRO A 61 -7.65 -10.07 -16.47
C PRO A 61 -6.85 -9.74 -17.73
N GLN A 62 -6.24 -10.77 -18.33
CA GLN A 62 -5.39 -10.68 -19.54
C GLN A 62 -4.00 -10.06 -19.32
N ASN A 63 -3.64 -9.65 -18.10
CA ASN A 63 -2.28 -9.22 -17.75
C ASN A 63 -1.49 -10.34 -17.03
N SER A 64 -0.17 -10.17 -16.95
CA SER A 64 0.77 -11.22 -16.55
C SER A 64 0.65 -11.69 -15.10
N LEU A 65 0.12 -10.84 -14.21
CA LEU A 65 -0.09 -11.14 -12.79
C LEU A 65 -1.58 -11.34 -12.47
N TYR A 66 -2.40 -11.69 -13.45
CA TYR A 66 -3.82 -11.96 -13.21
C TYR A 66 -4.01 -12.98 -12.06
N ALA A 67 -4.94 -12.69 -11.16
CA ALA A 67 -5.25 -13.45 -9.94
C ALA A 67 -4.15 -13.44 -8.86
N LEU A 68 -3.24 -12.45 -8.88
CA LEU A 68 -2.22 -12.28 -7.83
C LEU A 68 -2.81 -12.24 -6.42
N GLU A 69 -4.00 -11.65 -6.26
CA GLU A 69 -4.72 -11.56 -5.00
C GLU A 69 -5.07 -12.92 -4.37
N ALA A 70 -5.14 -13.98 -5.18
CA ALA A 70 -5.40 -15.34 -4.73
C ALA A 70 -4.12 -16.09 -4.31
N GLY A 71 -2.93 -15.57 -4.64
CA GLY A 71 -1.66 -16.26 -4.44
C GLY A 71 -1.20 -16.33 -2.98
N ASN A 72 -1.60 -15.35 -2.15
CA ASN A 72 -1.29 -15.34 -0.72
C ASN A 72 -2.58 -15.13 0.10
N PRO A 73 -3.13 -16.18 0.71
CA PRO A 73 -4.33 -16.05 1.53
C PRO A 73 -4.05 -15.21 2.79
N VAL A 74 -5.09 -14.51 3.26
CA VAL A 74 -5.10 -13.91 4.59
C VAL A 74 -5.41 -14.98 5.62
N GLU A 75 -4.80 -14.90 6.80
CA GLU A 75 -5.10 -15.77 7.95
C GLU A 75 -6.22 -15.14 8.81
N PRO A 76 -7.48 -15.59 8.68
CA PRO A 76 -8.61 -14.93 9.32
C PRO A 76 -8.54 -15.02 10.85
N ASP A 77 -8.03 -16.12 11.39
CA ASP A 77 -7.95 -16.32 12.85
C ASP A 77 -7.00 -15.30 13.50
N LEU A 78 -5.98 -14.83 12.78
CA LEU A 78 -5.11 -13.74 13.21
C LEU A 78 -5.80 -12.37 13.09
N ILE A 79 -6.51 -12.14 11.99
CA ILE A 79 -7.20 -10.86 11.74
C ILE A 79 -8.33 -10.60 12.75
N TYR A 80 -8.96 -11.63 13.31
CA TYR A 80 -10.05 -11.46 14.28
C TYR A 80 -9.67 -11.87 15.71
N ARG A 81 -8.38 -12.13 15.96
CA ARG A 81 -7.90 -12.56 17.28
C ARG A 81 -8.15 -11.51 18.37
N GLY A 82 -8.45 -11.99 19.57
CA GLY A 82 -8.43 -11.20 20.80
C GLY A 82 -9.60 -10.23 20.94
N GLN A 83 -9.57 -9.43 22.01
CA GLN A 83 -10.63 -8.46 22.27
C GLN A 83 -10.51 -7.28 21.30
N ALA A 84 -11.61 -6.93 20.63
CA ALA A 84 -11.65 -5.82 19.68
C ALA A 84 -11.27 -4.46 20.29
N ALA A 85 -11.41 -4.30 21.62
CA ALA A 85 -10.94 -3.13 22.36
C ALA A 85 -9.41 -2.92 22.27
N ASN A 86 -8.65 -3.99 22.05
CA ASN A 86 -7.19 -3.93 21.92
C ASN A 86 -6.74 -3.63 20.49
N TRP A 87 -7.64 -3.71 19.49
CA TRP A 87 -7.27 -3.50 18.10
C TRP A 87 -6.85 -2.04 17.83
N GLY A 88 -5.68 -1.88 17.22
CA GLY A 88 -5.05 -0.58 16.96
C GLY A 88 -4.43 0.08 18.19
N THR A 89 -4.13 -0.69 19.24
CA THR A 89 -3.44 -0.22 20.45
C THR A 89 -2.05 -0.87 20.57
N VAL A 90 -1.26 -0.45 21.56
CA VAL A 90 0.06 -1.08 21.85
C VAL A 90 -0.05 -2.57 22.22
N ASN A 91 -1.24 -3.04 22.60
CA ASN A 91 -1.52 -4.43 22.95
C ASN A 91 -2.28 -5.17 21.82
N ASP A 92 -2.20 -4.68 20.58
CA ASP A 92 -2.91 -5.30 19.47
C ASP A 92 -2.42 -6.76 19.27
N PRO A 93 -3.32 -7.75 19.27
CA PRO A 93 -2.96 -9.18 19.20
C PRO A 93 -2.40 -9.65 17.86
N LEU A 94 -2.37 -8.77 16.84
CA LEU A 94 -1.72 -9.04 15.57
C LEU A 94 -0.24 -8.67 15.58
N VAL A 95 0.22 -7.87 16.54
CA VAL A 95 1.65 -7.55 16.67
C VAL A 95 2.44 -8.82 16.96
N GLY A 96 3.51 -9.05 16.18
CA GLY A 96 4.32 -10.27 16.23
C GLY A 96 3.82 -11.39 15.31
N GLU A 97 2.67 -11.22 14.66
CA GLU A 97 2.05 -12.25 13.81
C GLU A 97 2.21 -11.94 12.31
N ARG A 98 2.01 -12.95 11.45
CA ARG A 98 2.00 -12.80 9.99
C ARG A 98 0.60 -13.04 9.45
N ALA A 99 -0.14 -11.95 9.19
CA ALA A 99 -1.49 -12.02 8.66
C ALA A 99 -1.57 -12.57 7.22
N GLY A 100 -0.51 -12.39 6.42
CA GLY A 100 -0.54 -12.67 4.99
C GLY A 100 -1.52 -11.77 4.24
N GLY A 101 -2.10 -12.31 3.17
CA GLY A 101 -3.04 -11.61 2.29
C GLY A 101 -2.37 -10.86 1.14
N THR A 102 -3.08 -10.73 0.02
CA THR A 102 -2.68 -9.87 -1.09
C THR A 102 -3.81 -8.91 -1.46
N ILE A 103 -3.51 -7.61 -1.48
CA ILE A 103 -4.41 -6.54 -1.91
C ILE A 103 -3.70 -5.69 -2.95
N VAL A 104 -4.26 -5.68 -4.16
CA VAL A 104 -3.68 -5.07 -5.36
C VAL A 104 -4.23 -3.68 -5.67
N PHE A 105 -4.97 -3.06 -4.74
CA PHE A 105 -5.40 -1.67 -4.87
C PHE A 105 -4.66 -0.75 -3.89
N ALA A 106 -4.60 0.53 -4.24
CA ALA A 106 -3.71 1.52 -3.64
C ALA A 106 -3.83 1.66 -2.11
N GLY A 107 -2.72 1.96 -1.43
CA GLY A 107 -2.64 2.17 0.02
C GLY A 107 -1.52 1.40 0.74
N GLY A 108 -0.77 0.53 0.06
CA GLY A 108 0.43 -0.11 0.59
C GLY A 108 1.70 0.41 -0.08
N LEU A 109 2.73 0.68 0.72
CA LEU A 109 4.03 1.22 0.28
C LEU A 109 5.16 0.49 1.01
N ALA A 110 6.22 0.13 0.28
CA ALA A 110 7.43 -0.39 0.88
C ALA A 110 8.18 0.71 1.64
N LEU A 111 8.90 0.30 2.70
CA LEU A 111 9.67 1.18 3.59
C LEU A 111 11.16 0.95 3.34
N TYR A 112 11.85 2.02 2.93
CA TYR A 112 13.30 2.04 2.70
C TYR A 112 13.93 3.01 3.70
N ASN A 113 14.84 2.54 4.54
CA ASN A 113 15.53 3.37 5.53
C ASN A 113 16.47 4.39 4.86
N PRO A 114 17.08 5.34 5.59
CA PRO A 114 17.97 6.36 5.01
C PRO A 114 19.15 5.80 4.21
N ASP A 115 19.58 4.58 4.50
CA ASP A 115 20.65 3.87 3.76
C ASP A 115 20.13 3.20 2.45
N GLY A 116 18.83 3.34 2.15
CA GLY A 116 18.18 2.73 1.00
C GLY A 116 17.85 1.25 1.19
N GLU A 117 17.94 0.73 2.41
CA GLU A 117 17.64 -0.68 2.69
C GLU A 117 16.13 -0.90 2.85
N LEU A 118 15.61 -1.92 2.17
CA LEU A 118 14.22 -2.36 2.30
C LEU A 118 13.98 -3.04 3.65
N VAL A 119 13.34 -2.33 4.58
CA VAL A 119 13.15 -2.79 5.97
C VAL A 119 11.75 -3.35 6.25
N GLY A 120 10.78 -3.09 5.36
CA GLY A 120 9.41 -3.53 5.55
C GLY A 120 8.42 -2.82 4.63
N ALA A 121 7.18 -2.68 5.10
CA ALA A 121 6.14 -1.94 4.41
C ALA A 121 5.10 -1.37 5.37
N VAL A 122 4.36 -0.36 4.89
CA VAL A 122 3.19 0.19 5.54
C VAL A 122 1.96 -0.03 4.66
N GLY A 123 0.81 -0.31 5.27
CA GLY A 123 -0.46 -0.45 4.58
C GLY A 123 -1.55 0.34 5.31
N LEU A 124 -2.33 1.11 4.55
CA LEU A 124 -3.44 1.91 5.05
C LEU A 124 -4.76 1.50 4.41
N SER A 125 -5.81 1.50 5.22
CA SER A 125 -7.18 1.35 4.73
C SER A 125 -8.20 2.06 5.60
N GLY A 126 -9.13 2.77 4.97
CA GLY A 126 -10.30 3.34 5.62
C GLY A 126 -11.04 4.41 4.83
N ASP A 127 -10.65 4.65 3.59
CA ASP A 127 -11.29 5.53 2.62
C ASP A 127 -11.18 4.88 1.21
N GLN A 128 -11.49 5.60 0.14
CA GLN A 128 -11.12 5.23 -1.22
C GLN A 128 -9.60 4.99 -1.32
N SER A 129 -9.20 4.00 -2.12
CA SER A 129 -7.80 3.53 -2.19
C SER A 129 -6.79 4.64 -2.58
N CYS A 130 -7.19 5.61 -3.40
CA CYS A 130 -6.36 6.76 -3.73
C CYS A 130 -6.06 7.64 -2.50
N THR A 131 -7.04 7.82 -1.61
CA THR A 131 -6.86 8.55 -0.34
C THR A 131 -5.97 7.74 0.61
N ASP A 132 -6.19 6.42 0.70
CA ASP A 132 -5.32 5.53 1.48
C ASP A 132 -3.85 5.66 1.03
N HIS A 133 -3.59 5.68 -0.28
CA HIS A 133 -2.25 5.88 -0.86
C HIS A 133 -1.66 7.24 -0.51
N VAL A 134 -2.45 8.30 -0.63
CA VAL A 134 -2.01 9.66 -0.29
C VAL A 134 -1.53 9.74 1.17
N ILE A 135 -2.26 9.11 2.09
CA ILE A 135 -1.93 9.17 3.51
C ILE A 135 -0.77 8.22 3.82
N ALA A 136 -0.69 7.06 3.15
CA ALA A 136 0.43 6.14 3.26
C ALA A 136 1.73 6.83 2.84
N TRP A 137 1.69 7.58 1.73
CA TRP A 137 2.82 8.34 1.22
C TRP A 137 3.30 9.38 2.21
N LYS A 138 2.39 10.23 2.71
CA LYS A 138 2.69 11.27 3.69
C LYS A 138 3.23 10.69 5.00
N LEU A 139 2.69 9.56 5.46
CA LEU A 139 3.18 8.86 6.64
C LEU A 139 4.60 8.33 6.41
N ARG A 140 4.84 7.63 5.29
CA ARG A 140 6.16 7.11 4.92
C ARG A 140 7.20 8.23 4.85
N HIS A 141 6.85 9.34 4.21
CA HIS A 141 7.69 10.53 4.09
C HIS A 141 8.00 11.20 5.44
N ARG A 142 7.00 11.29 6.33
CA ARG A 142 7.19 11.84 7.69
C ARG A 142 8.13 10.97 8.53
N LEU A 143 8.15 9.66 8.29
CA LEU A 143 9.01 8.70 8.99
C LEU A 143 10.43 8.62 8.39
N ASN A 144 10.72 9.33 7.30
CA ASN A 144 11.97 9.21 6.53
C ASN A 144 12.24 7.77 6.09
N LEU A 145 11.18 7.07 5.65
CA LEU A 145 11.22 5.69 5.17
C LEU A 145 10.88 5.58 3.67
N ASP A 146 10.96 6.70 2.95
CA ASP A 146 10.68 6.85 1.53
C ASP A 146 11.94 7.02 0.68
N ASN A 147 13.08 6.50 1.15
CA ASN A 147 14.37 6.49 0.44
C ASN A 147 14.35 5.43 -0.68
N VAL A 148 13.36 5.53 -1.57
CA VAL A 148 13.09 4.58 -2.65
C VAL A 148 14.20 4.68 -3.70
N PRO A 149 14.88 3.57 -4.04
CA PRO A 149 16.00 3.61 -4.99
C PRO A 149 15.55 3.68 -6.45
N LYS A 150 14.43 3.04 -6.78
CA LYS A 150 13.82 3.02 -8.11
C LYS A 150 12.36 2.55 -8.03
N GLY A 151 11.55 2.89 -9.03
CA GLY A 151 10.20 2.37 -9.21
C GLY A 151 9.69 2.60 -10.64
N VAL A 152 8.40 2.35 -10.84
CA VAL A 152 7.73 2.33 -12.15
C VAL A 152 7.37 3.71 -12.70
N THR A 153 7.33 4.74 -11.86
CA THR A 153 6.97 6.10 -12.31
C THR A 153 8.11 6.72 -13.10
N LYS A 154 7.82 7.79 -13.86
CA LYS A 154 8.85 8.57 -14.57
C LYS A 154 9.87 9.22 -13.61
N ALA A 155 9.44 9.54 -12.40
CA ALA A 155 10.30 10.06 -11.34
C ALA A 155 11.17 8.96 -10.68
N GLY A 156 11.01 7.69 -11.08
CA GLY A 156 11.78 6.58 -10.53
C GLY A 156 11.31 6.17 -9.14
N ASN A 157 10.03 6.35 -8.81
CA ASN A 157 9.45 5.95 -7.52
C ASN A 157 8.21 5.06 -7.71
N ASP A 158 7.54 4.73 -6.60
CA ASP A 158 6.37 3.85 -6.53
C ASP A 158 5.05 4.61 -6.31
N ASN A 159 4.98 5.86 -6.79
CA ASN A 159 3.75 6.63 -6.71
C ASN A 159 2.64 6.03 -7.58
N ILE A 160 1.39 6.33 -7.24
CA ILE A 160 0.21 5.89 -8.00
C ILE A 160 0.19 6.54 -9.39
N ILE A 161 -0.08 5.75 -10.42
CA ILE A 161 -0.16 6.21 -11.82
C ILE A 161 -1.62 6.18 -12.27
N TYR A 162 -2.11 7.28 -12.84
CA TYR A 162 -3.47 7.38 -13.38
C TYR A 162 -3.41 7.50 -14.90
N ASP A 163 -3.24 6.38 -15.59
CA ASP A 163 -3.11 6.33 -17.05
C ASP A 163 -3.96 5.21 -17.70
N ILE A 164 -4.93 4.69 -16.95
CA ILE A 164 -5.90 3.74 -17.47
C ILE A 164 -6.87 4.49 -18.40
N HIS A 165 -6.98 4.04 -19.63
CA HIS A 165 -7.82 4.64 -20.68
C HIS A 165 -8.44 3.56 -21.57
N HIS A 166 -9.49 3.90 -22.31
CA HIS A 166 -10.03 3.00 -23.33
C HIS A 166 -9.10 2.98 -24.55
N ASP A 167 -8.70 1.79 -24.98
CA ASP A 167 -7.86 1.53 -26.13
C ASP A 167 -8.63 0.71 -27.17
N PRO A 168 -9.08 1.35 -28.26
CA PRO A 168 -9.81 0.68 -29.33
C PRO A 168 -9.02 -0.44 -30.03
N SER A 169 -7.68 -0.42 -29.97
CA SER A 169 -6.84 -1.41 -30.66
C SER A 169 -6.87 -2.79 -30.00
N VAL A 170 -7.14 -2.83 -28.69
CA VAL A 170 -7.32 -4.05 -27.90
C VAL A 170 -8.78 -4.27 -27.51
N GLY A 171 -9.69 -3.39 -27.96
CA GLY A 171 -11.13 -3.50 -27.71
C GLY A 171 -11.51 -3.39 -26.22
N GLY A 172 -10.75 -2.64 -25.43
CA GLY A 172 -10.92 -2.62 -23.97
C GLY A 172 -10.16 -1.50 -23.27
N MET A 173 -9.92 -1.67 -21.97
CA MET A 173 -9.09 -0.75 -21.20
C MET A 173 -7.60 -1.08 -21.40
N SER A 174 -6.73 -0.07 -21.30
CA SER A 174 -5.28 -0.19 -21.33
C SER A 174 -4.64 0.79 -20.33
N SER A 175 -3.42 0.51 -19.86
CA SER A 175 -2.58 1.43 -19.08
C SER A 175 -1.30 1.70 -19.86
N THR A 176 -1.01 2.97 -20.14
CA THR A 176 0.16 3.37 -20.93
C THR A 176 1.48 2.89 -20.32
N SER A 177 1.59 2.92 -18.99
CA SER A 177 2.75 2.44 -18.23
C SER A 177 2.74 0.94 -17.98
N GLY A 178 1.57 0.30 -18.07
CA GLY A 178 1.36 -1.06 -17.57
C GLY A 178 1.24 -1.17 -16.05
N TYR A 179 1.19 -0.05 -15.32
CA TYR A 179 1.14 0.00 -13.84
C TYR A 179 0.06 0.97 -13.32
N GLY A 180 -0.93 1.27 -14.15
CA GLY A 180 -2.01 2.20 -13.84
C GLY A 180 -2.93 1.71 -12.71
N HIS A 181 -3.54 2.67 -12.02
CA HIS A 181 -4.59 2.46 -11.04
C HIS A 181 -5.82 3.32 -11.43
N PRO A 182 -7.05 2.85 -11.17
CA PRO A 182 -8.26 3.63 -11.42
C PRO A 182 -8.26 4.95 -10.64
N THR A 183 -8.80 6.00 -11.24
CA THR A 183 -9.02 7.28 -10.56
C THR A 183 -10.16 7.16 -9.54
N CYS A 184 -9.93 7.62 -8.30
CA CYS A 184 -10.98 7.60 -7.26
C CYS A 184 -11.64 8.98 -7.06
N SER A 185 -10.85 10.00 -6.65
CA SER A 185 -11.35 11.35 -6.40
C SER A 185 -10.42 12.42 -6.98
N PRO A 186 -10.94 13.53 -7.53
CA PRO A 186 -10.10 14.61 -8.07
C PRO A 186 -9.12 15.19 -7.05
N GLY A 187 -9.51 15.19 -5.76
CA GLY A 187 -8.66 15.66 -4.67
C GLY A 187 -7.45 14.76 -4.44
N ALA A 188 -7.65 13.45 -4.30
CA ALA A 188 -6.57 12.50 -4.10
C ALA A 188 -5.64 12.44 -5.33
N THR A 189 -6.20 12.48 -6.55
CA THR A 189 -5.43 12.52 -7.79
C THR A 189 -4.47 13.71 -7.84
N ARG A 190 -4.98 14.92 -7.58
CA ARG A 190 -4.17 16.14 -7.57
C ARG A 190 -3.07 16.10 -6.51
N ILE A 191 -3.38 15.62 -5.31
CA ILE A 191 -2.36 15.51 -4.25
C ILE A 191 -1.26 14.53 -4.67
N ALA A 192 -1.63 13.36 -5.19
CA ALA A 192 -0.67 12.35 -5.58
C ALA A 192 0.23 12.78 -6.75
N GLN A 193 -0.33 13.48 -7.74
CA GLN A 193 0.43 14.01 -8.88
C GLN A 193 1.46 15.08 -8.46
N ASN A 194 1.27 15.74 -7.31
CA ASN A 194 2.16 16.78 -6.80
C ASN A 194 3.15 16.27 -5.74
N PHE A 195 3.30 14.95 -5.55
CA PHE A 195 4.22 14.44 -4.54
C PHE A 195 5.68 14.73 -4.83
N ASP A 196 6.11 14.75 -6.09
CA ASP A 196 7.50 15.05 -6.43
C ASP A 196 7.91 16.48 -6.00
N GLU A 197 6.95 17.40 -5.85
CA GLU A 197 7.18 18.76 -5.35
C GLU A 197 6.99 18.86 -3.82
N THR A 198 6.00 18.16 -3.27
CA THR A 198 5.56 18.39 -1.88
C THR A 198 6.10 17.37 -0.87
N HIS A 199 6.34 16.13 -1.30
CA HIS A 199 6.80 15.01 -0.49
C HIS A 199 7.69 14.08 -1.36
N PRO A 200 8.80 14.60 -1.93
CA PRO A 200 9.66 13.81 -2.82
C PRO A 200 10.27 12.63 -2.08
N THR A 201 10.39 11.50 -2.78
CA THR A 201 11.16 10.32 -2.34
C THR A 201 12.65 10.54 -2.53
N GLY A 202 13.47 9.83 -1.78
CA GLY A 202 14.93 9.85 -1.90
C GLY A 202 15.59 10.20 -0.57
N PRO A 203 16.93 10.07 -0.48
CA PRO A 203 17.65 10.40 0.73
C PRO A 203 17.33 11.86 1.09
N LYS A 204 16.61 12.06 2.20
CA LYS A 204 16.62 13.35 2.86
C LYS A 204 18.03 13.57 3.38
N GLU A 205 18.68 14.63 2.91
CA GLU A 205 19.84 15.22 3.58
C GLU A 205 19.49 15.58 5.04
#